data_AF-A0A7G8HA89-F1
#
_entry.id   AF-A0A7G8HA89-F1
#
_cell.length_a   1.000
_cell.length_b   1.000
_cell.length_c   1.000
_cell.angle_alpha   90.00
_cell.angle_beta   90.00
_cell.angle_gamma   90.00
#
_symmetry.space_group_name_H-M   'P 1'
#
loop_
_entity.id
_entity.type
_entity.pdbx_description
1 polymer ?
#
loop_
_entity_poly.entity_id
_entity_poly.type
_entity_poly.pdbx_seq_one_letter_code
_entity_poly.pdbx_strand_id
1 'polypeptide(L)'
;MSEFFEAIWHGEGVGDGGDLEEALQAYVAVKPEDGDWIEACAAEGADPVIERFASFDAYLDNADPLERIAVTPQMISEALALLPS
;
A
#
# COMPACT_ATOMS: atom_id res chain seq x y z
N MET A 1 -2.59 21.31 2.66
CA MET A 1 -1.97 20.10 3.22
C MET A 1 -2.08 19.04 2.14
N SER A 2 -0.98 18.36 1.82
CA SER A 2 -0.99 17.22 0.90
C SER A 2 -1.59 16.01 1.60
N GLU A 3 -2.28 15.16 0.85
CA GLU A 3 -2.77 13.87 1.33
C GLU A 3 -1.60 12.97 1.74
N PHE A 4 -1.89 11.92 2.51
CA PHE A 4 -0.93 10.91 2.93
C PHE A 4 -1.56 9.53 2.80
N PHE A 5 -0.80 8.55 2.30
CA PHE A 5 -1.27 7.21 2.03
C PHE A 5 -0.33 6.19 2.68
N GLU A 6 -0.84 5.38 3.59
CA GLU A 6 -0.09 4.27 4.22
C GLU A 6 -0.44 2.97 3.49
N ALA A 7 0.57 2.21 3.07
CA ALA A 7 0.41 0.87 2.50
C ALA A 7 0.54 -0.19 3.59
N ILE A 8 -0.44 -1.09 3.67
CA ILE A 8 -0.54 -2.09 4.72
C ILE A 8 -0.56 -3.49 4.11
N TRP A 9 0.26 -4.39 4.63
CA TRP A 9 0.38 -5.80 4.25
C TRP A 9 0.35 -6.66 5.51
N HIS A 10 -0.50 -7.70 5.56
CA HIS A 10 -0.70 -8.52 6.75
C HIS A 10 -1.02 -7.72 8.03
N GLY A 11 -1.72 -6.59 7.88
CA GLY A 11 -2.08 -5.70 8.99
C GLY A 11 -0.93 -4.82 9.50
N GLU A 12 0.25 -4.85 8.87
CA GLU A 12 1.39 -4.01 9.21
C GLU A 12 1.70 -3.00 8.10
N GLY A 13 2.10 -1.78 8.48
CA GLY A 13 2.56 -0.76 7.55
C GLY A 13 3.88 -1.16 6.89
N VAL A 14 3.93 -1.15 5.55
CA VAL A 14 5.11 -1.53 4.76
C VAL A 14 5.76 -0.33 4.06
N GLY A 15 5.13 0.83 4.12
CA GLY A 15 5.62 2.09 3.61
C GLY A 15 4.48 3.03 3.25
N ASP A 16 4.82 4.18 2.70
CA ASP A 16 3.89 5.28 2.48
C ASP A 16 4.07 5.97 1.12
N GLY A 17 3.16 6.87 0.79
CA GLY A 17 3.23 7.73 -0.39
C GLY A 17 2.42 9.02 -0.25
N GLY A 18 2.79 10.03 -1.05
CA GLY A 18 2.04 11.28 -1.19
C GLY A 18 0.81 11.15 -2.07
N ASP A 19 0.72 10.06 -2.85
CA ASP A 19 -0.45 9.66 -3.63
C ASP A 19 -0.62 8.13 -3.67
N LEU A 20 -1.69 7.66 -4.31
CA LEU A 20 -2.00 6.24 -4.41
C LEU A 20 -0.95 5.45 -5.20
N GLU A 21 -0.36 6.02 -6.25
CA GLU A 21 0.62 5.32 -7.09
C GLU A 21 1.93 5.10 -6.31
N GLU A 22 2.41 6.14 -5.61
CA GLU A 22 3.60 6.04 -4.76
C GLU A 22 3.39 5.04 -3.61
N ALA A 23 2.23 5.08 -2.93
CA ALA A 23 1.92 4.12 -1.88
C ALA A 23 1.83 2.67 -2.40
N LEU A 24 1.30 2.44 -3.61
CA LEU A 24 1.29 1.11 -4.23
C LEU A 24 2.72 0.60 -4.53
N GLN A 25 3.68 1.48 -4.79
CA GLN A 25 5.06 1.09 -5.00
C GLN A 25 5.75 0.61 -3.70
N ALA A 26 5.25 0.99 -2.53
CA ALA A 26 5.80 0.55 -1.24
C ALA A 26 5.71 -0.97 -1.04
N TYR A 27 4.77 -1.66 -1.70
CA TYR A 27 4.69 -3.12 -1.68
C TYR A 27 5.94 -3.81 -2.24
N VAL A 28 6.84 -3.11 -2.94
CA VAL A 28 8.16 -3.64 -3.34
C VAL A 28 8.95 -4.18 -2.14
N ALA A 29 8.76 -3.59 -0.95
CA ALA A 29 9.43 -4.01 0.28
C ALA A 29 9.08 -5.43 0.72
N VAL A 30 7.90 -5.92 0.31
CA VAL A 30 7.37 -7.25 0.64
C VAL A 30 7.15 -8.11 -0.61
N LYS A 31 7.88 -7.80 -1.69
CA LYS A 31 7.77 -8.53 -2.95
C LYS A 31 8.00 -10.04 -2.75
N PRO A 32 7.07 -10.92 -3.18
CA PRO A 32 7.23 -12.36 -3.05
C PRO A 32 8.42 -12.85 -3.90
N GLU A 33 9.06 -13.95 -3.47
CA GLU A 33 10.28 -14.47 -4.11
C GLU A 33 10.06 -14.90 -5.57
N ASP A 34 8.89 -15.46 -5.87
CA ASP A 34 8.46 -15.86 -7.22
C ASP A 34 7.83 -14.70 -8.02
N GLY A 35 7.56 -13.56 -7.36
CA GLY A 35 6.88 -12.41 -7.94
C GLY A 35 5.37 -12.60 -8.18
N ASP A 36 4.76 -13.67 -7.67
CA ASP A 36 3.34 -13.96 -7.87
C ASP A 36 2.47 -13.20 -6.85
N TRP A 37 2.07 -11.98 -7.22
CA TRP A 37 1.16 -11.18 -6.40
C TRP A 37 -0.25 -11.77 -6.30
N ILE A 38 -0.67 -12.62 -7.24
CA ILE A 38 -1.99 -13.25 -7.18
C ILE A 38 -2.01 -14.28 -6.06
N GLU A 39 -0.99 -15.13 -6.00
CA GLU A 39 -0.82 -16.11 -4.92
C GLU A 39 -0.58 -15.40 -3.57
N ALA A 40 0.31 -14.40 -3.54
CA ALA A 40 0.63 -13.68 -2.31
C ALA A 40 -0.61 -13.01 -1.69
N CYS A 41 -1.44 -12.32 -2.48
CA CYS A 41 -2.65 -11.65 -1.95
C CYS A 41 -3.78 -12.63 -1.62
N ALA A 42 -3.74 -13.87 -2.12
CA ALA A 42 -4.72 -14.90 -1.79
C ALA A 42 -4.41 -15.60 -0.45
N ALA A 43 -3.22 -15.38 0.11
CA ALA A 43 -2.85 -15.92 1.42
C ALA A 43 -3.76 -15.36 2.52
N GLU A 44 -4.10 -16.21 3.49
CA GLU A 44 -4.95 -15.83 4.63
C GLU A 44 -4.30 -14.68 5.40
N GLY A 45 -5.06 -13.59 5.56
CA GLY A 45 -4.63 -12.38 6.27
C GLY A 45 -3.70 -11.46 5.50
N ALA A 46 -3.40 -11.71 4.21
CA ALA A 46 -2.60 -10.79 3.41
C ALA A 46 -3.27 -9.40 3.29
N ASP A 47 -4.58 -9.41 3.01
CA ASP A 47 -5.51 -8.26 3.00
C ASP A 47 -4.85 -6.91 2.68
N PRO A 48 -4.17 -6.78 1.52
CA PRO A 48 -3.46 -5.56 1.16
C PRO A 48 -4.44 -4.40 1.08
N VAL A 49 -4.11 -3.30 1.75
CA VAL A 49 -4.96 -2.12 1.84
C VAL A 49 -4.10 -0.88 1.86
N ILE A 50 -4.62 0.21 1.28
CA ILE A 50 -4.06 1.54 1.44
C ILE A 50 -5.02 2.38 2.27
N GLU A 51 -4.50 3.01 3.31
CA GLU A 51 -5.24 3.94 4.15
C GLU A 51 -4.90 5.38 3.76
N ARG A 52 -5.92 6.16 3.38
CA ARG A 52 -5.77 7.57 2.98
C ARG A 52 -6.09 8.49 4.14
N PHE A 53 -5.17 9.41 4.44
CA PHE A 53 -5.32 10.43 5.48
C PHE A 53 -5.35 11.82 4.87
N ALA A 54 -5.91 12.78 5.62
CA ALA A 54 -5.96 14.18 5.21
C ALA A 54 -4.56 14.81 5.07
N SER A 55 -3.60 14.33 5.87
CA SER A 55 -2.19 14.75 5.89
C SER A 55 -1.36 13.78 6.72
N PHE A 56 -0.03 13.89 6.62
CA PHE A 56 0.89 13.16 7.50
C PHE A 56 0.73 13.53 8.97
N ASP A 57 0.47 14.80 9.29
CA ASP A 57 0.18 15.23 10.68
C ASP A 57 -1.06 14.50 11.25
N ALA A 58 -2.11 14.33 10.43
CA ALA A 58 -3.32 13.62 10.87
C ALA A 58 -3.02 12.14 11.18
N TYR A 59 -2.17 11.50 10.37
CA TYR A 59 -1.68 10.14 10.64
C TYR A 59 -0.90 10.08 11.97
N LEU A 60 0.04 11.00 12.21
CA LEU A 60 0.82 11.06 13.46
C LEU A 60 -0.07 11.30 14.69
N ASP A 61 -1.15 12.06 14.53
CA ASP A 61 -2.14 12.31 15.57
C ASP A 61 -3.08 11.10 15.80
N ASN A 62 -2.88 9.98 15.11
CA ASN A 62 -3.74 8.79 15.13
C ASN A 62 -5.19 9.10 14.75
N ALA A 63 -5.40 10.04 13.83
CA ALA A 63 -6.71 10.26 13.25
C ALA A 63 -7.18 9.03 12.46
N ASP A 64 -8.48 8.83 12.33
CA ASP A 64 -9.01 7.77 11.47
C ASP A 64 -8.68 8.05 10.00
N PRO A 65 -8.41 7.00 9.20
CA PRO A 65 -8.26 7.17 7.76
C PRO A 65 -9.57 7.67 7.14
N LEU A 66 -9.46 8.60 6.20
CA LEU A 66 -10.58 9.10 5.42
C LEU A 66 -11.15 8.01 4.50
N GLU A 67 -10.31 7.08 4.07
CA GLU A 67 -10.65 6.00 3.15
C GLU A 67 -9.73 4.79 3.35
N ARG A 68 -10.29 3.59 3.18
CA ARG A 68 -9.54 2.33 3.12
C ARG A 68 -9.74 1.73 1.73
N ILE A 69 -8.69 1.73 0.93
CA ILE A 69 -8.70 1.29 -0.46
C ILE A 69 -8.23 -0.16 -0.49
N ALA A 70 -9.12 -1.08 -0.82
CA ALA A 70 -8.75 -2.48 -1.05
C ALA A 70 -7.80 -2.55 -2.25
N VAL A 71 -6.61 -3.12 -2.05
CA VAL A 71 -5.59 -3.24 -3.08
C VAL A 71 -5.71 -4.60 -3.76
N THR A 72 -5.60 -4.62 -5.09
CA THR A 72 -5.59 -5.87 -5.86
C THR A 72 -4.18 -6.24 -6.29
N PRO A 73 -3.90 -7.52 -6.58
CA PRO A 73 -2.64 -7.94 -7.18
C PRO A 73 -2.25 -7.15 -8.43
N GLN A 74 -3.25 -6.78 -9.25
CA GLN A 74 -3.05 -6.02 -10.48
C GLN A 74 -2.57 -4.60 -10.18
N MET A 75 -3.15 -3.93 -9.19
CA MET A 75 -2.72 -2.58 -8.78
C MET A 75 -1.25 -2.58 -8.34
N ILE A 76 -0.85 -3.57 -7.54
CA ILE A 76 0.55 -3.72 -7.10
C ILE A 76 1.45 -3.97 -8.31
N SER A 77 1.10 -4.95 -9.14
CA SER A 77 1.91 -5.33 -10.30
C SER A 77 2.13 -4.18 -11.29
N GLU A 78 1.08 -3.40 -11.55
CA GLU A 78 1.13 -2.23 -12.43
C GLU A 78 2.01 -1.12 -11.83
N ALA A 79 1.86 -0.81 -10.55
CA ALA A 79 2.66 0.22 -9.88
C ALA A 79 4.15 -0.16 -9.84
N LEU A 80 4.47 -1.42 -9.55
CA LEU A 80 5.85 -1.90 -9.50
C LEU A 80 6.53 -1.95 -10.87
N ALA A 81 5.77 -2.09 -11.96
CA ALA A 81 6.30 -2.03 -13.32
C ALA A 81 6.82 -0.63 -13.71
N LEU A 82 6.45 0.41 -12.96
CA LEU A 82 6.92 1.79 -13.16
C LEU A 82 8.25 2.08 -12.46
N LEU A 83 8.68 1.21 -11.53
CA LEU A 83 9.94 1.39 -10.82
C LEU A 83 11.15 1.16 -11.76
N PRO A 84 12.24 1.92 -11.58
CA PRO A 84 13.46 1.69 -12.34
C PRO A 84 14.08 0.33 -12.00
N SER A 85 14.52 -0.39 -13.03
CA SER A 85 15.19 -1.70 -12.98
C SER A 85 16.68 -1.62 -12.64
#